data_AF-A0A7S3UFK0-F1
#
_entry.id   AF-A0A7S3UFK0-F1
#
_cell.length_a   1.000
_cell.length_b   1.000
_cell.length_c   1.000
_cell.angle_alpha   90.00
_cell.angle_beta   90.00
_cell.angle_gamma   90.00
#
_symmetry.space_group_name_H-M   'P 1'
#
loop_
_entity.id
_entity.type
_entity.pdbx_description
1 polymer ?
#
loop_
_entity_poly.entity_id
_entity_poly.type
_entity_poly.pdbx_seq_one_letter_code
_entity_poly.pdbx_strand_id
1 'polypeptide(L)'
;VAVAWPSTITSDAGTTCGTSAKTCCTHTEGQPLLEARERGFRRRGRTDGMGCCAWFGILVYVTLNLAVLLLATVAIAGNYWVDVRGQPTAATATVRNAGLWHVCWNVESTSESRSQQDAEGVPISISVNHDGSWFDQWKDWWKPEDSDGSEPDLPAPDDVEAEPRVRNYLEAGANSFYEDLKSFFRGNPSNGCSGDVEDVYRDIWGSDYWGYVQATRAFSIAFASVALIKLFVALWVWYRNSNPLGKSVGAKRLVLIMAFVQFLFGLVVVGVFTALYIQVAHSAPEGIMDHPQDYWGWCYWAFVGIAGVSLIDMIVLCC
;
A
#
# COMPACT_ATOMS: atom_id res chain seq x y z
N VAL A 1 -24.44 -21.44 -6.81
CA VAL A 1 -23.51 -21.94 -7.86
C VAL A 1 -22.25 -22.43 -7.15
N ALA A 2 -22.18 -23.73 -6.89
CA ALA A 2 -21.06 -24.35 -6.19
C ALA A 2 -19.94 -24.65 -7.21
N VAL A 3 -18.75 -24.09 -7.00
CA VAL A 3 -17.57 -24.42 -7.81
C VAL A 3 -16.73 -25.40 -7.01
N ALA A 4 -16.72 -26.63 -7.49
CA ALA A 4 -15.87 -27.70 -7.02
C ALA A 4 -14.41 -27.45 -7.42
N TRP A 5 -13.49 -27.68 -6.49
CA TRP A 5 -12.05 -27.74 -6.75
C TRP A 5 -11.67 -29.09 -7.35
N PRO A 6 -10.77 -29.18 -8.34
CA PRO A 6 -10.13 -30.44 -8.68
C PRO A 6 -8.91 -30.66 -7.78
N SER A 7 -9.01 -31.66 -6.93
CA SER A 7 -7.90 -32.37 -6.31
C SER A 7 -7.20 -33.28 -7.32
N THR A 8 -5.98 -33.71 -6.95
CA THR A 8 -5.20 -34.84 -7.47
C THR A 8 -4.49 -34.69 -8.83
N ILE A 9 -3.21 -34.32 -8.76
CA ILE A 9 -2.20 -34.73 -9.74
C ILE A 9 -1.69 -36.10 -9.28
N THR A 10 -2.16 -37.16 -9.94
CA THR A 10 -1.60 -38.51 -9.84
C THR A 10 -0.38 -38.61 -10.74
N SER A 11 0.71 -39.14 -10.17
CA SER A 11 1.95 -39.47 -10.86
C SER A 11 1.79 -40.77 -11.64
N ASP A 12 1.66 -40.68 -12.96
CA ASP A 12 1.85 -41.84 -13.86
C ASP A 12 3.27 -41.78 -14.46
N ALA A 13 4.21 -42.43 -13.77
CA ALA A 13 5.49 -42.83 -14.32
C ALA A 13 5.42 -44.32 -14.67
N GLY A 14 4.81 -44.63 -15.81
CA GLY A 14 4.90 -45.93 -16.45
C GLY A 14 6.17 -46.02 -17.28
N THR A 15 7.24 -46.58 -16.72
CA THR A 15 8.35 -47.13 -17.52
C THR A 15 8.66 -48.51 -17.00
N THR A 16 8.02 -49.49 -17.63
CA THR A 16 8.29 -50.92 -17.49
C THR A 16 9.68 -51.21 -18.08
N CYS A 17 10.69 -51.40 -17.22
CA CYS A 17 11.91 -52.09 -17.60
C CYS A 17 11.75 -53.58 -17.27
N GLY A 18 11.78 -54.38 -18.33
CA GLY A 18 11.67 -55.83 -18.28
C GLY A 18 12.80 -56.49 -17.49
N THR A 19 12.40 -57.46 -16.69
CA THR A 19 13.26 -58.49 -16.10
C THR A 19 13.70 -59.47 -17.20
N SER A 20 14.99 -59.51 -17.54
CA SER A 20 15.63 -60.77 -17.96
C SER A 20 17.16 -60.70 -17.93
N ALA A 21 17.74 -61.76 -17.37
CA ALA A 21 19.05 -62.35 -17.64
C ALA A 21 20.36 -61.59 -17.27
N LYS A 22 20.93 -62.03 -16.13
CA LYS A 22 22.32 -62.52 -15.94
C LYS A 22 23.37 -62.05 -16.96
N THR A 23 24.40 -61.33 -16.49
CA THR A 23 25.81 -61.67 -16.80
C THR A 23 26.76 -61.11 -15.73
N CYS A 24 27.54 -62.00 -15.13
CA CYS A 24 28.76 -61.70 -14.37
C CYS A 24 29.81 -61.03 -15.28
N CYS A 25 30.59 -60.08 -14.74
CA CYS A 25 32.00 -59.83 -15.04
C CYS A 25 32.53 -58.87 -13.94
N THR A 26 33.17 -59.42 -12.91
CA THR A 26 34.64 -59.44 -12.69
C THR A 26 35.26 -58.10 -12.34
N HIS A 27 35.68 -58.05 -11.07
CA HIS A 27 36.71 -57.19 -10.50
C HIS A 27 37.86 -56.91 -11.49
N THR A 28 38.26 -55.65 -11.58
CA THR A 28 39.65 -55.27 -11.84
C THR A 28 40.05 -54.22 -10.80
N GLU A 29 40.88 -54.67 -9.85
CA GLU A 29 41.69 -53.81 -9.00
C GLU A 29 42.72 -53.04 -9.85
N GLY A 30 42.98 -51.79 -9.47
CA GLY A 30 44.27 -51.14 -9.74
C GLY A 30 44.21 -49.77 -10.42
N GLN A 31 44.55 -48.74 -9.64
CA GLN A 31 45.09 -47.41 -10.02
C GLN A 31 44.09 -46.25 -10.24
N PRO A 32 44.52 -44.98 -10.04
CA PRO A 32 44.76 -44.33 -8.76
C PRO A 32 43.71 -43.22 -8.52
N LEU A 33 43.11 -43.23 -7.32
CA LEU A 33 41.97 -42.40 -6.90
C LEU A 33 42.29 -40.92 -6.55
N LEU A 34 43.39 -40.34 -7.07
CA LEU A 34 43.85 -39.00 -6.66
C LEU A 34 43.76 -37.89 -7.72
N GLU A 35 43.57 -38.18 -9.02
CA GLU A 35 43.54 -37.13 -10.05
C GLU A 35 42.14 -36.71 -10.53
N ALA A 36 41.08 -37.40 -10.11
CA ALA A 36 39.71 -37.04 -10.48
C ALA A 36 39.10 -35.94 -9.60
N ARG A 37 39.77 -35.55 -8.50
CA ARG A 37 39.24 -34.57 -7.53
C ARG A 37 39.52 -33.11 -7.90
N GLU A 38 40.48 -32.83 -8.78
CA GLU A 38 40.87 -31.45 -9.12
C GLU A 38 40.21 -30.88 -10.39
N ARG A 39 39.66 -31.72 -11.28
CA ARG A 39 39.02 -31.23 -12.52
C ARG A 39 37.56 -30.78 -12.33
N GLY A 40 36.98 -30.98 -11.15
CA GLY A 40 35.58 -30.63 -10.83
C GLY A 40 35.33 -29.16 -10.52
N PHE A 41 36.36 -28.38 -10.16
CA PHE A 41 36.17 -27.02 -9.64
C PHE A 41 36.33 -25.88 -10.67
N ARG A 42 36.81 -26.15 -11.88
CA ARG A 42 37.08 -25.09 -12.88
C ARG A 42 35.91 -24.71 -13.80
N ARG A 43 34.69 -25.24 -13.63
CA ARG A 43 33.58 -25.04 -14.60
C ARG A 43 32.44 -24.12 -14.19
N ARG A 44 32.56 -23.26 -13.17
CA ARG A 44 31.47 -22.33 -12.78
C ARG A 44 31.89 -20.87 -12.63
N GLY A 45 32.82 -20.42 -13.47
CA GLY A 45 33.16 -19.01 -13.64
C GLY A 45 32.51 -18.35 -14.86
N ARG A 46 31.55 -19.01 -15.52
CA ARG A 46 30.77 -18.35 -16.58
C ARG A 46 29.60 -17.67 -15.89
N THR A 47 29.79 -16.40 -15.55
CA THR A 47 28.69 -15.45 -15.43
C THR A 47 28.04 -15.36 -16.80
N ASP A 48 27.25 -16.37 -17.16
CA ASP A 48 26.28 -16.24 -18.23
C ASP A 48 25.38 -15.09 -17.78
N GLY A 49 25.62 -13.91 -18.38
CA GLY A 49 24.93 -12.68 -18.00
C GLY A 49 23.43 -12.97 -17.97
N MET A 50 22.76 -12.49 -16.91
CA MET A 50 21.30 -12.54 -16.85
C MET A 50 20.75 -12.14 -18.20
N GLY A 51 20.10 -13.08 -18.88
CA GLY A 51 19.60 -12.86 -20.24
C GLY A 51 18.74 -11.60 -20.25
N CYS A 52 18.87 -10.78 -21.29
CA CYS A 52 18.18 -9.50 -21.46
C CYS A 52 16.68 -9.57 -21.07
N CYS A 53 16.02 -10.70 -21.37
CA CYS A 53 14.61 -10.96 -21.04
C CYS A 53 14.30 -10.97 -19.53
N ALA A 54 15.19 -11.52 -18.69
CA ALA A 54 14.96 -11.57 -17.24
C ALA A 54 15.06 -10.17 -16.61
N TRP A 55 15.99 -9.35 -17.11
CA TRP A 55 16.13 -7.97 -16.65
C TRP A 55 14.92 -7.11 -17.06
N PHE A 56 14.42 -7.29 -18.28
CA PHE A 56 13.20 -6.63 -18.74
C PHE A 56 11.98 -6.99 -17.90
N GLY A 57 11.80 -8.27 -17.53
CA GLY A 57 10.69 -8.69 -16.67
C GLY A 57 10.71 -8.03 -15.29
N ILE A 58 11.89 -7.91 -14.67
CA ILE A 58 12.04 -7.23 -13.38
C ILE A 58 11.78 -5.73 -13.51
N LEU A 59 12.30 -5.09 -14.56
CA LEU A 59 12.07 -3.66 -14.79
C LEU A 59 10.59 -3.36 -14.97
N VAL A 60 9.88 -4.15 -15.77
CA VAL A 60 8.43 -4.02 -15.95
C VAL A 60 7.69 -4.22 -14.63
N TYR A 61 8.05 -5.25 -13.86
CA TYR A 61 7.45 -5.53 -12.55
C TYR A 61 7.64 -4.35 -11.56
N VAL A 62 8.86 -3.84 -11.43
CA VAL A 62 9.17 -2.72 -10.53
C VAL A 62 8.46 -1.46 -10.97
N THR A 63 8.45 -1.16 -12.28
CA THR A 63 7.78 0.02 -12.84
C THR A 63 6.28 -0.04 -12.62
N LEU A 64 5.65 -1.21 -12.82
CA LEU A 64 4.22 -1.41 -12.60
C LEU A 64 3.85 -1.28 -11.12
N ASN A 65 4.64 -1.84 -10.21
CA ASN A 65 4.41 -1.70 -8.77
C ASN A 65 4.61 -0.25 -8.28
N LEU A 66 5.59 0.46 -8.85
CA LEU A 66 5.81 1.87 -8.55
C LEU A 66 4.66 2.73 -9.08
N ALA A 67 4.15 2.46 -10.28
CA ALA A 67 2.96 3.12 -10.82
C ALA A 67 1.72 2.84 -9.95
N VAL A 68 1.53 1.60 -9.51
CA VAL A 68 0.48 1.22 -8.54
C VAL A 68 0.59 2.02 -7.25
N LEU A 69 1.80 2.14 -6.68
CA LEU A 69 2.02 2.89 -5.45
C LEU A 69 1.75 4.40 -5.64
N LEU A 70 2.20 4.98 -6.74
CA LEU A 70 1.95 6.39 -7.07
C LEU A 70 0.46 6.65 -7.26
N LEU A 71 -0.23 5.83 -8.05
CA LEU A 71 -1.67 5.96 -8.26
C LEU A 71 -2.46 5.72 -6.98
N ALA A 72 -2.03 4.79 -6.12
CA ALA A 72 -2.68 4.55 -4.84
C ALA A 72 -2.51 5.76 -3.92
N THR A 73 -1.30 6.34 -3.87
CA THR A 73 -1.02 7.55 -3.08
C THR A 73 -1.88 8.73 -3.57
N VAL A 74 -1.97 8.92 -4.89
CA VAL A 74 -2.79 9.96 -5.51
C VAL A 74 -4.28 9.73 -5.26
N ALA A 75 -4.76 8.49 -5.35
CA ALA A 75 -6.16 8.15 -5.04
C ALA A 75 -6.47 8.37 -3.56
N ILE A 76 -5.56 7.99 -2.65
CA ILE A 76 -5.70 8.18 -1.20
C ILE A 76 -5.73 9.67 -0.86
N ALA A 77 -4.82 10.46 -1.44
CA ALA A 77 -4.74 11.91 -1.24
C ALA A 77 -5.88 12.69 -1.91
N GLY A 78 -6.51 12.11 -2.94
CA GLY A 78 -7.44 12.79 -3.80
C GLY A 78 -8.79 13.10 -3.14
N ASN A 79 -9.37 14.24 -3.54
CA ASN A 79 -10.65 14.73 -3.02
C ASN A 79 -11.87 14.24 -3.81
N TYR A 80 -11.67 13.27 -4.71
CA TYR A 80 -12.68 12.81 -5.66
C TYR A 80 -13.00 11.34 -5.44
N TRP A 81 -13.30 10.96 -4.19
CA TRP A 81 -13.89 9.67 -3.88
C TRP A 81 -15.40 9.69 -4.15
N VAL A 82 -16.03 10.81 -3.79
CA VAL A 82 -17.38 11.19 -4.17
C VAL A 82 -17.29 12.46 -5.00
N ASP A 83 -17.90 12.46 -6.18
CA ASP A 83 -17.91 13.58 -7.13
C ASP A 83 -19.36 13.88 -7.49
N VAL A 84 -19.91 14.99 -6.98
CA VAL A 84 -21.30 15.37 -7.22
C VAL A 84 -21.38 16.00 -8.61
N ARG A 85 -21.46 15.16 -9.65
CA ARG A 85 -21.63 15.61 -11.04
C ARG A 85 -23.11 15.78 -11.35
N GLY A 86 -23.67 16.92 -10.99
CA GLY A 86 -25.07 17.23 -11.27
C GLY A 86 -25.41 18.70 -11.04
N GLN A 87 -26.60 19.11 -11.50
CA GLN A 87 -27.15 20.39 -11.06
C GLN A 87 -27.30 20.33 -9.54
N PRO A 88 -26.72 21.29 -8.79
CA PRO A 88 -26.86 21.31 -7.33
C PRO A 88 -28.34 21.35 -6.98
N THR A 89 -28.86 20.27 -6.41
CA THR A 89 -30.16 20.32 -5.73
C THR A 89 -29.95 21.12 -4.44
N ALA A 90 -30.97 21.82 -3.94
CA ALA A 90 -30.83 22.70 -2.76
C ALA A 90 -30.19 22.02 -1.53
N ALA A 91 -30.26 20.68 -1.45
CA ALA A 91 -29.65 19.87 -0.40
C ALA A 91 -28.21 19.38 -0.70
N THR A 92 -27.79 19.28 -1.97
CA THR A 92 -26.41 18.96 -2.38
C THR A 92 -25.58 20.19 -2.76
N ALA A 93 -26.21 21.37 -2.77
CA ALA A 93 -25.62 22.63 -3.22
C ALA A 93 -24.32 22.99 -2.50
N THR A 94 -24.12 22.49 -1.28
CA THR A 94 -22.95 22.80 -0.48
C THR A 94 -21.74 21.96 -0.87
N VAL A 95 -21.83 20.64 -1.02
CA VAL A 95 -20.64 19.77 -1.23
C VAL A 95 -20.37 19.54 -2.71
N ARG A 96 -19.19 19.93 -3.17
CA ARG A 96 -18.74 19.74 -4.56
C ARG A 96 -18.12 18.36 -4.76
N ASN A 97 -17.17 18.03 -3.92
CA ASN A 97 -16.44 16.77 -3.94
C ASN A 97 -15.97 16.42 -2.53
N ALA A 98 -15.97 15.13 -2.22
CA ALA A 98 -15.52 14.61 -0.95
C ALA A 98 -14.47 13.53 -1.18
N GLY A 99 -13.34 13.69 -0.50
CA GLY A 99 -12.27 12.71 -0.42
C GLY A 99 -12.22 12.03 0.92
N LEU A 100 -11.20 11.21 1.09
CA LEU A 100 -10.88 10.64 2.39
C LEU A 100 -10.40 11.71 3.37
N TRP A 101 -9.69 12.75 2.93
CA TRP A 101 -9.01 13.71 3.82
C TRP A 101 -9.56 15.13 3.77
N HIS A 102 -10.33 15.46 2.73
CA HIS A 102 -10.98 16.76 2.58
C HIS A 102 -12.38 16.65 2.07
N VAL A 103 -13.18 17.63 2.43
CA VAL A 103 -14.46 17.92 1.77
C VAL A 103 -14.34 19.33 1.21
N CYS A 104 -14.68 19.51 -0.06
CA CYS A 104 -14.75 20.84 -0.66
C CYS A 104 -16.18 21.21 -1.00
N TRP A 105 -16.47 22.47 -0.79
CA TRP A 105 -17.78 23.06 -0.97
C TRP A 105 -17.83 23.98 -2.19
N ASN A 106 -19.01 24.14 -2.79
CA ASN A 106 -19.23 25.14 -3.82
C ASN A 106 -19.24 26.52 -3.15
N VAL A 107 -18.22 27.34 -3.41
CA VAL A 107 -18.10 28.72 -2.89
C VAL A 107 -18.92 29.71 -3.71
N GLU A 108 -19.92 29.24 -4.45
CA GLU A 108 -20.65 30.08 -5.38
C GLU A 108 -21.57 31.05 -4.60
N SER A 109 -21.06 32.26 -4.35
CA SER A 109 -21.74 33.51 -3.96
C SER A 109 -22.11 33.80 -2.50
N THR A 110 -21.45 33.23 -1.48
CA THR A 110 -21.61 33.77 -0.10
C THR A 110 -20.87 35.10 0.14
N SER A 111 -20.27 35.71 -0.89
CA SER A 111 -19.62 37.01 -0.78
C SER A 111 -20.60 38.18 -0.68
N GLU A 112 -21.90 37.99 -0.94
CA GLU A 112 -22.90 39.07 -0.87
C GLU A 112 -23.73 39.06 0.43
N SER A 113 -23.77 37.94 1.16
CA SER A 113 -24.57 37.79 2.39
C SER A 113 -23.76 37.86 3.68
N ARG A 114 -22.43 37.67 3.63
CA ARG A 114 -21.57 37.69 4.84
C ARG A 114 -21.28 39.09 5.36
N SER A 115 -21.44 40.12 4.51
CA SER A 115 -21.39 41.54 4.92
C SER A 115 -22.52 42.00 5.85
N GLN A 116 -23.48 41.13 6.18
CA GLN A 116 -24.58 41.47 7.09
C GLN A 116 -24.60 40.65 8.40
N GLN A 117 -23.72 39.66 8.56
CA GLN A 117 -23.61 38.87 9.80
C GLN A 117 -22.38 39.22 10.67
N ASP A 118 -21.45 40.03 10.16
CA ASP A 118 -20.25 40.45 10.91
C ASP A 118 -20.49 41.65 11.85
N ALA A 119 -21.74 41.97 12.21
CA ALA A 119 -22.03 43.01 13.21
C ALA A 119 -21.89 42.52 14.67
N GLU A 120 -22.00 41.22 14.95
CA GLU A 120 -21.87 40.68 16.32
C GLU A 120 -21.29 39.26 16.31
N GLY A 121 -19.96 39.11 16.39
CA GLY A 121 -19.34 37.85 16.85
C GLY A 121 -18.09 37.39 16.11
N VAL A 122 -16.93 37.79 16.64
CA VAL A 122 -15.60 37.16 16.55
C VAL A 122 -15.05 36.85 15.14
N PRO A 123 -14.12 37.67 14.61
CA PRO A 123 -13.44 37.36 13.36
C PRO A 123 -12.48 36.17 13.53
N ILE A 124 -12.77 35.06 12.83
CA ILE A 124 -11.77 34.00 12.61
C ILE A 124 -10.92 34.43 11.42
N SER A 125 -9.81 35.13 11.70
CA SER A 125 -8.79 35.43 10.70
C SER A 125 -7.97 34.17 10.44
N ILE A 126 -8.24 33.47 9.33
CA ILE A 126 -7.39 32.39 8.84
C ILE A 126 -6.22 33.03 8.10
N SER A 127 -5.09 33.21 8.79
CA SER A 127 -3.82 33.62 8.17
C SER A 127 -3.18 32.41 7.48
N VAL A 128 -3.07 32.47 6.15
CA VAL A 128 -2.38 31.46 5.35
C VAL A 128 -0.88 31.78 5.37
N ASN A 129 -0.10 31.03 6.16
CA ASN A 129 1.35 31.02 6.04
C ASN A 129 1.76 30.01 4.95
N HIS A 130 2.55 30.49 4.00
CA HIS A 130 2.95 29.77 2.80
C HIS A 130 4.44 29.47 2.90
N ASP A 131 4.80 28.55 3.80
CA ASP A 131 6.19 28.29 4.12
C ASP A 131 6.52 26.89 3.59
N GLY A 132 7.22 26.84 2.45
CA GLY A 132 7.71 25.60 1.83
C GLY A 132 8.81 24.88 2.63
N SER A 133 8.87 25.07 3.95
CA SER A 133 9.92 24.62 4.87
C SER A 133 9.73 23.19 5.41
N TRP A 134 8.60 22.54 5.12
CA TRP A 134 8.31 21.21 5.67
C TRP A 134 9.29 20.12 5.21
N PHE A 135 9.81 20.23 3.97
CA PHE A 135 10.80 19.27 3.45
C PHE A 135 12.17 19.44 4.12
N ASP A 136 12.49 20.66 4.57
CA ASP A 136 13.70 20.92 5.35
C ASP A 136 13.55 20.43 6.79
N GLN A 137 12.35 20.55 7.37
CA GLN A 137 12.01 19.96 8.68
C GLN A 137 12.10 18.43 8.68
N TRP A 138 11.66 17.78 7.61
CA TRP A 138 11.81 16.33 7.42
C TRP A 138 13.28 15.90 7.26
N LYS A 139 14.11 16.74 6.62
CA LYS A 139 15.54 16.48 6.42
C LYS A 139 16.33 16.50 7.73
N ASP A 140 15.94 17.36 8.66
CA ASP A 140 16.60 17.48 9.96
C ASP A 140 16.20 16.35 10.94
N TRP A 141 15.05 15.70 10.72
CA TRP A 141 14.57 14.60 11.57
C TRP A 141 15.43 13.32 11.54
N TRP A 142 16.18 13.09 10.45
CA TRP A 142 17.11 11.96 10.34
C TRP A 142 18.53 12.30 10.76
N LYS A 143 18.81 13.57 11.08
CA LYS A 143 20.11 13.88 11.69
C LYS A 143 20.07 13.31 13.10
N PRO A 144 20.98 12.38 13.45
CA PRO A 144 21.15 12.02 14.84
C PRO A 144 21.40 13.32 15.58
N GLU A 145 20.51 13.64 16.52
CA GLU A 145 20.62 14.79 17.41
C GLU A 145 22.06 14.81 17.90
N ASP A 146 22.80 15.88 17.59
CA ASP A 146 24.24 15.97 17.75
C ASP A 146 24.58 15.57 19.19
N SER A 147 24.93 14.29 19.35
CA SER A 147 25.28 13.69 20.62
C SER A 147 26.52 14.43 21.05
N ASP A 148 26.33 15.28 22.04
CA ASP A 148 27.27 16.11 22.73
C ASP A 148 28.30 15.26 23.46
N GLY A 149 29.13 14.53 22.70
CA GLY A 149 30.45 14.00 23.05
C GLY A 149 30.57 13.07 24.26
N SER A 150 29.53 12.86 25.06
CA SER A 150 29.54 11.95 26.18
C SER A 150 28.89 10.66 25.75
N GLU A 151 29.73 9.73 25.28
CA GLU A 151 29.44 8.32 25.12
C GLU A 151 28.72 7.84 26.40
N PRO A 152 27.40 7.53 26.34
CA PRO A 152 26.72 7.04 27.51
C PRO A 152 27.25 5.65 27.82
N ASP A 153 27.87 5.50 28.99
CA ASP A 153 28.24 4.21 29.58
C ASP A 153 27.02 3.28 29.49
N LEU A 154 27.04 2.35 28.53
CA LEU A 154 25.98 1.38 28.31
C LEU A 154 25.88 0.50 29.58
N PRO A 155 24.75 0.53 30.31
CA PRO A 155 24.54 -0.38 31.42
C PRO A 155 24.52 -1.83 30.92
N ALA A 156 25.00 -2.74 31.77
CA ALA A 156 25.12 -4.16 31.48
C ALA A 156 23.76 -4.78 31.06
N PRO A 157 23.75 -5.86 30.26
CA PRO A 157 22.58 -6.35 29.52
C PRO A 157 21.48 -7.05 30.37
N ASP A 158 21.36 -6.72 31.65
CA ASP A 158 20.50 -7.42 32.60
C ASP A 158 19.16 -6.70 32.84
N ASP A 159 18.93 -5.57 32.18
CA ASP A 159 17.79 -4.68 32.48
C ASP A 159 16.51 -5.07 31.74
N VAL A 160 15.60 -5.66 32.52
CA VAL A 160 14.17 -5.91 32.22
C VAL A 160 13.40 -4.60 31.90
N GLU A 161 14.02 -3.43 32.02
CA GLU A 161 13.45 -2.12 31.67
C GLU A 161 13.64 -1.69 30.20
N ALA A 162 14.37 -2.45 29.38
CA ALA A 162 14.57 -2.09 27.96
C ALA A 162 13.27 -2.19 27.13
N GLU A 163 12.37 -3.12 27.49
CA GLU A 163 11.14 -3.40 26.74
C GLU A 163 10.12 -2.23 26.73
N PRO A 164 9.77 -1.60 27.88
CA PRO A 164 8.84 -0.47 27.88
C PRO A 164 9.38 0.76 27.16
N ARG A 165 10.71 0.98 27.17
CA ARG A 165 11.32 2.09 26.41
C ARG A 165 11.15 1.88 24.91
N VAL A 166 11.48 0.69 24.40
CA VAL A 166 11.33 0.37 22.96
C VAL A 166 9.88 0.50 22.50
N ARG A 167 8.91 0.06 23.32
CA ARG A 167 7.48 0.23 23.00
C ARG A 167 7.10 1.72 22.89
N ASN A 168 7.48 2.54 23.86
CA ASN A 168 7.16 3.96 23.85
C ASN A 168 7.79 4.68 22.65
N TYR A 169 9.02 4.32 22.24
CA TYR A 169 9.64 4.88 21.04
C TYR A 169 8.91 4.45 19.76
N LEU A 170 8.47 3.19 19.66
CA LEU A 170 7.69 2.71 18.51
C LEU A 170 6.31 3.39 18.43
N GLU A 171 5.63 3.57 19.56
CA GLU A 171 4.34 4.27 19.62
C GLU A 171 4.50 5.76 19.30
N ALA A 172 5.50 6.44 19.85
CA ALA A 172 5.78 7.84 19.55
C ALA A 172 6.13 8.04 18.07
N GLY A 173 6.98 7.18 17.50
CA GLY A 173 7.34 7.21 16.09
C GLY A 173 6.15 6.95 15.17
N ALA A 174 5.30 5.97 15.50
CA ALA A 174 4.09 5.67 14.74
C ALA A 174 3.07 6.83 14.77
N ASN A 175 2.89 7.46 15.94
CA ASN A 175 2.01 8.61 16.09
C ASN A 175 2.53 9.84 15.33
N SER A 176 3.83 10.12 15.42
CA SER A 176 4.47 11.21 14.66
C SER A 176 4.32 10.99 13.15
N PHE A 177 4.64 9.78 12.68
CA PHE A 177 4.49 9.43 11.26
C PHE A 177 3.04 9.55 10.80
N TYR A 178 2.08 9.15 11.63
CA TYR A 178 0.65 9.29 11.31
C TYR A 178 0.22 10.75 11.20
N GLU A 179 0.63 11.61 12.13
CA GLU A 179 0.32 13.05 12.07
C GLU A 179 1.02 13.74 10.90
N ASP A 180 2.23 13.33 10.52
CA ASP A 180 2.92 13.80 9.31
C ASP A 180 2.23 13.32 8.04
N LEU A 181 1.77 12.06 8.00
CA LEU A 181 0.99 11.54 6.87
C LEU A 181 -0.32 12.33 6.72
N LYS A 182 -0.97 12.59 7.85
CA LYS A 182 -2.23 13.34 7.93
C LYS A 182 -2.03 14.80 7.53
N SER A 183 -0.93 15.43 7.91
CA SER A 183 -0.59 16.79 7.48
C SER A 183 -0.25 16.82 5.99
N PHE A 184 0.49 15.83 5.49
CA PHE A 184 0.81 15.66 4.07
C PHE A 184 -0.45 15.50 3.22
N PHE A 185 -1.37 14.63 3.62
CA PHE A 185 -2.64 14.43 2.92
C PHE A 185 -3.62 15.59 3.11
N ARG A 186 -3.55 16.30 4.25
CA ARG A 186 -4.30 17.54 4.43
C ARG A 186 -3.80 18.63 3.47
N GLY A 187 -2.50 18.77 3.28
CA GLY A 187 -1.98 19.90 2.50
C GLY A 187 -2.51 21.25 3.01
N ASN A 188 -2.34 22.31 2.22
CA ASN A 188 -2.99 23.60 2.51
C ASN A 188 -4.38 23.59 1.88
N PRO A 189 -5.47 23.72 2.67
CA PRO A 189 -6.80 23.81 2.12
C PRO A 189 -6.89 25.05 1.22
N SER A 190 -7.07 24.83 -0.08
CA SER A 190 -7.44 25.90 -1.00
C SER A 190 -8.82 26.44 -0.62
N ASN A 191 -9.08 27.72 -0.94
CA ASN A 191 -10.35 28.41 -0.66
C ASN A 191 -11.57 27.52 -0.97
N GLY A 192 -12.27 27.07 0.08
CA GLY A 192 -13.50 26.26 -0.03
C GLY A 192 -13.36 24.78 0.32
N CYS A 193 -12.20 24.27 0.72
CA CYS A 193 -12.05 22.92 1.27
C CYS A 193 -11.81 22.97 2.78
N SER A 194 -12.38 22.04 3.55
CA SER A 194 -12.00 21.80 4.95
C SER A 194 -11.40 20.43 5.14
N GLY A 195 -10.39 20.38 6.02
CA GLY A 195 -9.80 19.16 6.56
C GLY A 195 -10.58 18.58 7.75
N ASP A 196 -11.65 19.23 8.20
CA ASP A 196 -12.56 18.78 9.26
C ASP A 196 -13.63 17.85 8.70
N VAL A 197 -13.14 16.78 8.07
CA VAL A 197 -13.95 15.72 7.49
C VAL A 197 -14.79 15.01 8.57
N GLU A 198 -14.31 14.99 9.80
CA GLU A 198 -14.99 14.34 10.93
C GLU A 198 -16.38 14.94 11.17
N ASP A 199 -16.51 16.26 11.17
CA ASP A 199 -17.78 16.94 11.43
C ASP A 199 -18.79 16.66 10.31
N VAL A 200 -18.32 16.56 9.06
CA VAL A 200 -19.18 16.25 7.92
C VAL A 200 -19.69 14.82 7.99
N TYR A 201 -18.84 13.84 8.30
CA TYR A 201 -19.21 12.42 8.27
C TYR A 201 -19.89 11.91 9.55
N ARG A 202 -19.81 12.66 10.65
CA ARG A 202 -20.50 12.32 11.91
C ARG A 202 -22.00 12.58 11.88
N ASP A 203 -22.45 13.51 11.05
CA ASP A 203 -23.85 13.91 10.99
C ASP A 203 -24.32 14.06 9.54
N ILE A 204 -24.24 12.95 8.79
CA ILE A 204 -24.90 12.87 7.49
C ILE A 204 -26.31 12.34 7.76
N TRP A 205 -27.30 13.22 7.71
CA TRP A 205 -28.71 12.90 7.93
C TRP A 205 -28.99 12.21 9.28
N GLY A 206 -28.29 12.61 10.35
CA GLY A 206 -28.49 12.06 11.70
C GLY A 206 -27.85 10.70 11.94
N SER A 207 -26.98 10.23 11.04
CA SER A 207 -26.22 8.98 11.20
C SER A 207 -24.72 9.24 11.21
N ASP A 208 -24.00 8.53 12.08
CA ASP A 208 -22.54 8.60 12.20
C ASP A 208 -21.86 7.58 11.27
N TYR A 209 -21.17 8.08 10.25
CA TYR A 209 -20.42 7.29 9.28
C TYR A 209 -18.91 7.37 9.46
N TRP A 210 -18.43 8.04 10.49
CA TRP A 210 -17.01 8.30 10.69
C TRP A 210 -16.17 7.03 10.77
N GLY A 211 -16.70 5.97 11.40
CA GLY A 211 -16.04 4.68 11.51
C GLY A 211 -15.70 4.04 10.15
N TYR A 212 -16.58 4.19 9.14
CA TYR A 212 -16.33 3.69 7.79
C TYR A 212 -15.21 4.46 7.09
N VAL A 213 -15.20 5.79 7.24
CA VAL A 213 -14.14 6.64 6.66
C VAL A 213 -12.79 6.32 7.31
N GLN A 214 -12.74 6.20 8.63
CA GLN A 214 -11.52 5.86 9.35
C GLN A 214 -11.00 4.47 8.95
N ALA A 215 -11.89 3.47 8.84
CA ALA A 215 -11.53 2.15 8.36
C ALA A 215 -10.97 2.21 6.93
N THR A 216 -11.64 2.94 6.03
CA THR A 216 -11.17 3.10 4.64
C THR A 216 -9.77 3.71 4.60
N ARG A 217 -9.51 4.80 5.35
CA ARG A 217 -8.17 5.41 5.47
C ARG A 217 -7.12 4.42 5.95
N ALA A 218 -7.41 3.72 7.05
CA ALA A 218 -6.46 2.78 7.66
C ALA A 218 -6.09 1.65 6.69
N PHE A 219 -7.08 1.04 6.03
CA PHE A 219 -6.83 -0.03 5.08
C PHE A 219 -6.17 0.45 3.78
N SER A 220 -6.45 1.68 3.32
CA SER A 220 -5.75 2.24 2.16
C SER A 220 -4.28 2.53 2.46
N ILE A 221 -3.96 3.03 3.67
CA ILE A 221 -2.57 3.20 4.11
C ILE A 221 -1.89 1.83 4.21
N ALA A 222 -2.53 0.84 4.84
CA ALA A 222 -2.00 -0.52 4.93
C ALA A 222 -1.75 -1.13 3.54
N PHE A 223 -2.65 -0.92 2.59
CA PHE A 223 -2.47 -1.32 1.18
C PHE A 223 -1.19 -0.73 0.59
N ALA A 224 -0.99 0.59 0.72
CA ALA A 224 0.18 1.28 0.19
C ALA A 224 1.48 0.83 0.91
N SER A 225 1.45 0.65 2.23
CA SER A 225 2.58 0.17 3.02
C SER A 225 3.00 -1.25 2.61
N VAL A 226 2.06 -2.17 2.42
CA VAL A 226 2.38 -3.53 1.96
C VAL A 226 2.95 -3.49 0.54
N ALA A 227 2.41 -2.65 -0.35
CA ALA A 227 2.96 -2.48 -1.70
C ALA A 227 4.42 -1.99 -1.68
N LEU A 228 4.73 -1.02 -0.80
CA LEU A 228 6.07 -0.50 -0.61
C LEU A 228 7.03 -1.56 -0.04
N ILE A 229 6.63 -2.28 1.02
CA ILE A 229 7.43 -3.37 1.62
C ILE A 229 7.69 -4.47 0.58
N LYS A 230 6.67 -4.85 -0.20
CA LYS A 230 6.78 -5.82 -1.28
C LYS A 230 7.83 -5.37 -2.32
N LEU A 231 7.81 -4.09 -2.70
CA LEU A 231 8.79 -3.51 -3.62
C LEU A 231 10.21 -3.59 -3.04
N PHE A 232 10.41 -3.23 -1.77
CA PHE A 232 11.70 -3.37 -1.10
C PHE A 232 12.18 -4.83 -1.03
N VAL A 233 11.31 -5.77 -0.70
CA VAL A 233 11.64 -7.20 -0.68
C VAL A 233 12.02 -7.67 -2.08
N ALA A 234 11.28 -7.28 -3.11
CA ALA A 234 11.59 -7.65 -4.50
C ALA A 234 12.96 -7.09 -4.94
N LEU A 235 13.24 -5.82 -4.65
CA LEU A 235 14.54 -5.19 -4.94
C LEU A 235 15.69 -5.84 -4.15
N TRP A 236 15.47 -6.13 -2.88
CA TRP A 236 16.45 -6.80 -2.02
C TRP A 236 16.78 -8.20 -2.52
N VAL A 237 15.76 -8.98 -2.89
CA VAL A 237 15.91 -10.33 -3.45
C VAL A 237 16.63 -10.26 -4.78
N TRP A 238 16.31 -9.27 -5.62
CA TRP A 238 17.01 -9.03 -6.87
C TRP A 238 18.50 -8.71 -6.64
N TYR A 239 18.80 -7.73 -5.80
CA TYR A 239 20.16 -7.33 -5.44
C TYR A 239 20.98 -8.51 -4.88
N ARG A 240 20.37 -9.34 -4.02
CA ARG A 240 21.03 -10.51 -3.44
C ARG A 240 21.20 -11.66 -4.45
N ASN A 241 20.22 -11.88 -5.32
CA ASN A 241 20.28 -12.94 -6.35
C ASN A 241 21.25 -12.61 -7.50
N SER A 242 21.65 -11.34 -7.65
CA SER A 242 22.79 -10.99 -8.51
C SER A 242 24.10 -11.65 -8.04
N ASN A 243 24.14 -12.15 -6.78
CA ASN A 243 25.23 -12.98 -6.30
C ASN A 243 24.92 -14.48 -6.51
N PRO A 244 25.83 -15.27 -7.12
CA PRO A 244 25.58 -16.66 -7.54
C PRO A 244 25.35 -17.67 -6.40
N LEU A 245 25.49 -17.26 -5.13
CA LEU A 245 25.45 -18.14 -3.95
C LEU A 245 24.06 -18.25 -3.29
N GLY A 246 23.04 -17.50 -3.74
CA GLY A 246 21.84 -17.26 -2.93
C GLY A 246 20.49 -17.55 -3.58
N LYS A 247 20.26 -18.68 -4.26
CA LYS A 247 18.91 -19.04 -4.77
C LYS A 247 17.94 -19.39 -3.62
N SER A 248 17.37 -18.39 -2.96
CA SER A 248 16.38 -18.62 -1.91
C SER A 248 14.97 -18.82 -2.50
N VAL A 249 14.43 -20.02 -2.36
CA VAL A 249 13.03 -20.36 -2.72
C VAL A 249 12.04 -19.63 -1.80
N GLY A 250 12.46 -19.28 -0.58
CA GLY A 250 11.62 -18.60 0.42
C GLY A 250 11.20 -17.17 0.03
N ALA A 251 12.07 -16.43 -0.65
CA ALA A 251 11.79 -15.05 -1.06
C ALA A 251 10.57 -14.93 -1.99
N LYS A 252 10.42 -15.84 -2.96
CA LYS A 252 9.28 -15.83 -3.88
C LYS A 252 7.94 -16.04 -3.14
N ARG A 253 7.93 -16.96 -2.17
CA ARG A 253 6.74 -17.22 -1.35
C ARG A 253 6.36 -16.00 -0.51
N LEU A 254 7.34 -15.29 0.03
CA LEU A 254 7.09 -14.07 0.81
C LEU A 254 6.45 -12.97 -0.05
N VAL A 255 6.98 -12.73 -1.26
CA VAL A 255 6.42 -11.74 -2.20
C VAL A 255 4.99 -12.12 -2.60
N LEU A 256 4.70 -13.40 -2.84
CA LEU A 256 3.35 -13.88 -3.14
C LEU A 256 2.39 -13.66 -1.97
N ILE A 257 2.79 -13.96 -0.74
CA ILE A 257 1.97 -13.71 0.46
C ILE A 257 1.68 -12.20 0.60
N MET A 258 2.69 -11.36 0.41
CA MET A 258 2.51 -9.90 0.44
C MET A 258 1.55 -9.40 -0.65
N ALA A 259 1.66 -9.94 -1.87
CA ALA A 259 0.72 -9.61 -2.96
C ALA A 259 -0.72 -10.02 -2.61
N PHE A 260 -0.92 -11.19 -2.00
CA PHE A 260 -2.22 -11.63 -1.53
C PHE A 260 -2.77 -10.72 -0.42
N VAL A 261 -1.97 -10.39 0.59
CA VAL A 261 -2.36 -9.47 1.68
C VAL A 261 -2.69 -8.08 1.15
N GLN A 262 -1.90 -7.55 0.21
CA GLN A 262 -2.17 -6.29 -0.48
C GLN A 262 -3.53 -6.36 -1.20
N PHE A 263 -3.80 -7.42 -1.95
CA PHE A 263 -5.09 -7.59 -2.63
C PHE A 263 -6.27 -7.63 -1.63
N LEU A 264 -6.12 -8.34 -0.51
CA LEU A 264 -7.16 -8.38 0.53
C LEU A 264 -7.44 -7.00 1.12
N PHE A 265 -6.42 -6.21 1.44
CA PHE A 265 -6.63 -4.83 1.89
C PHE A 265 -7.32 -3.98 0.82
N GLY A 266 -6.97 -4.17 -0.46
CA GLY A 266 -7.64 -3.51 -1.58
C GLY A 266 -9.13 -3.82 -1.63
N LEU A 267 -9.49 -5.10 -1.49
CA LEU A 267 -10.90 -5.54 -1.44
C LEU A 267 -11.64 -4.98 -0.22
N VAL A 268 -11.00 -4.93 0.95
CA VAL A 268 -11.60 -4.37 2.16
C VAL A 268 -11.88 -2.88 1.98
N VAL A 269 -10.93 -2.09 1.44
CA VAL A 269 -11.15 -0.65 1.14
C VAL A 269 -12.34 -0.46 0.22
N VAL A 270 -12.38 -1.19 -0.90
CA VAL A 270 -13.47 -1.10 -1.89
C VAL A 270 -14.80 -1.49 -1.24
N GLY A 271 -14.83 -2.57 -0.47
CA GLY A 271 -16.03 -3.06 0.20
C GLY A 271 -16.55 -2.12 1.29
N VAL A 272 -15.68 -1.61 2.15
CA VAL A 272 -16.04 -0.67 3.24
C VAL A 272 -16.55 0.64 2.66
N PHE A 273 -15.88 1.20 1.65
CA PHE A 273 -16.32 2.43 1.02
C PHE A 273 -17.64 2.25 0.25
N THR A 274 -17.82 1.11 -0.43
CA THR A 274 -19.09 0.78 -1.07
C THR A 274 -20.22 0.63 -0.07
N ALA A 275 -19.97 -0.01 1.08
CA ALA A 275 -20.95 -0.15 2.15
C ALA A 275 -21.35 1.22 2.73
N LEU A 276 -20.36 2.09 2.99
CA LEU A 276 -20.59 3.48 3.38
C LEU A 276 -21.50 4.18 2.37
N TYR A 277 -21.14 4.10 1.09
CA TYR A 277 -21.88 4.76 0.03
C TYR A 277 -23.34 4.29 -0.06
N ILE A 278 -23.57 2.98 0.04
CA ILE A 278 -24.92 2.38 0.03
C ILE A 278 -25.73 2.84 1.25
N GLN A 279 -25.12 2.89 2.44
CA GLN A 279 -25.83 3.33 3.65
C GLN A 279 -26.19 4.81 3.62
N VAL A 280 -25.29 5.65 3.10
CA VAL A 280 -25.56 7.06 2.83
C VAL A 280 -26.73 7.14 1.84
N ALA A 281 -26.65 6.49 0.68
CA ALA A 281 -27.74 6.51 -0.30
C ALA A 281 -29.11 6.05 0.26
N HIS A 282 -29.12 5.06 1.16
CA HIS A 282 -30.36 4.61 1.83
C HIS A 282 -30.91 5.58 2.89
N SER A 283 -30.05 6.39 3.48
CA SER A 283 -30.43 7.36 4.53
C SER A 283 -30.74 8.74 3.94
N ALA A 284 -30.46 8.94 2.66
CA ALA A 284 -30.77 10.16 1.92
C ALA A 284 -32.28 10.38 1.83
N PRO A 285 -32.77 11.60 2.11
CA PRO A 285 -34.13 12.01 1.76
C PRO A 285 -34.45 11.77 0.27
N GLU A 286 -35.69 11.42 -0.03
CA GLU A 286 -36.18 11.21 -1.40
C GLU A 286 -35.85 12.42 -2.30
N GLY A 287 -35.36 12.16 -3.52
CA GLY A 287 -35.01 13.21 -4.50
C GLY A 287 -33.59 13.76 -4.42
N ILE A 288 -32.77 13.34 -3.44
CA ILE A 288 -31.37 13.81 -3.31
C ILE A 288 -30.40 12.91 -4.09
N MET A 289 -30.54 11.59 -4.00
CA MET A 289 -29.66 10.60 -4.64
C MET A 289 -30.43 9.67 -5.59
N ASP A 290 -31.21 10.24 -6.52
CA ASP A 290 -32.01 9.44 -7.47
C ASP A 290 -31.15 8.57 -8.40
N HIS A 291 -29.89 8.96 -8.62
CA HIS A 291 -28.92 8.24 -9.45
C HIS A 291 -27.60 8.02 -8.69
N PRO A 292 -27.55 7.03 -7.79
CA PRO A 292 -26.37 6.79 -6.94
C PRO A 292 -25.11 6.43 -7.77
N GLN A 293 -25.24 5.97 -9.00
CA GLN A 293 -24.09 5.72 -9.87
C GLN A 293 -23.35 6.99 -10.34
N ASP A 294 -23.98 8.17 -10.25
CA ASP A 294 -23.39 9.41 -10.79
C ASP A 294 -22.44 10.11 -9.81
N TYR A 295 -22.45 9.68 -8.53
CA TYR A 295 -21.66 10.28 -7.46
C TYR A 295 -20.30 9.62 -7.24
N TRP A 296 -19.99 8.53 -7.95
CA TRP A 296 -18.71 7.84 -7.79
C TRP A 296 -17.59 8.69 -8.39
N GLY A 297 -16.67 9.14 -7.54
CA GLY A 297 -15.53 9.90 -7.98
C GLY A 297 -14.45 9.04 -8.63
N TRP A 298 -13.56 9.68 -9.39
CA TRP A 298 -12.52 8.97 -10.13
C TRP A 298 -11.49 8.29 -9.21
N CYS A 299 -11.25 8.82 -8.00
CA CYS A 299 -10.29 8.23 -7.05
C CYS A 299 -10.74 6.84 -6.63
N TYR A 300 -12.06 6.63 -6.43
CA TYR A 300 -12.63 5.33 -6.12
C TYR A 300 -12.35 4.33 -7.26
N TRP A 301 -12.68 4.69 -8.51
CA TRP A 301 -12.46 3.82 -9.66
C TRP A 301 -10.97 3.55 -9.93
N ALA A 302 -10.12 4.55 -9.73
CA ALA A 302 -8.67 4.36 -9.78
C ALA A 302 -8.22 3.33 -8.74
N PHE A 303 -8.72 3.42 -7.51
CA PHE A 303 -8.40 2.47 -6.44
C PHE A 303 -8.89 1.05 -6.77
N VAL A 304 -10.10 0.90 -7.31
CA VAL A 304 -10.62 -0.39 -7.80
C VAL A 304 -9.70 -0.98 -8.88
N GLY A 305 -9.27 -0.16 -9.84
CA GLY A 305 -8.33 -0.57 -10.89
C GLY A 305 -7.00 -1.05 -10.32
N ILE A 306 -6.45 -0.33 -9.33
CA ILE A 306 -5.19 -0.68 -8.67
C ILE A 306 -5.31 -1.98 -7.85
N ALA A 307 -6.43 -2.19 -7.16
CA ALA A 307 -6.72 -3.45 -6.49
C ALA A 307 -6.80 -4.61 -7.50
N GLY A 308 -7.41 -4.38 -8.68
CA GLY A 308 -7.45 -5.34 -9.79
C GLY A 308 -6.06 -5.66 -10.36
N VAL A 309 -5.18 -4.66 -10.50
CA VAL A 309 -3.79 -4.88 -10.90
C VAL A 309 -3.04 -5.74 -9.89
N SER A 310 -3.33 -5.58 -8.59
CA SER A 310 -2.73 -6.41 -7.53
C SER A 310 -3.17 -7.88 -7.62
N LEU A 311 -4.39 -8.16 -8.10
CA LEU A 311 -4.84 -9.52 -8.42
C LEU A 311 -4.06 -10.12 -9.59
N ILE A 312 -3.84 -9.34 -10.66
CA ILE A 312 -3.05 -9.78 -11.81
C ILE A 312 -1.61 -10.07 -11.38
N ASP A 313 -1.02 -9.20 -10.54
CA ASP A 313 0.32 -9.39 -9.98
C ASP A 313 0.43 -10.72 -9.22
N MET A 314 -0.58 -11.05 -8.41
CA MET A 314 -0.66 -12.32 -7.69
C MET A 314 -0.74 -13.52 -8.66
N ILE A 315 -1.54 -13.44 -9.72
CA ILE A 315 -1.66 -14.51 -10.72
C ILE A 315 -0.33 -14.72 -11.44
N VAL A 316 0.34 -13.63 -11.84
CA VAL A 316 1.64 -13.70 -12.53
C VAL A 316 2.72 -14.29 -11.62
N LEU A 317 2.72 -13.97 -10.32
CA LEU A 317 3.67 -14.53 -9.35
C LEU A 317 3.42 -16.02 -9.03
N CYS A 318 2.21 -16.53 -9.27
CA CYS A 318 1.86 -17.94 -9.12
C CYS A 318 2.33 -18.81 -10.30
N CYS A 319 2.46 -18.23 -11.50
CA CYS A 319 2.89 -18.92 -12.71
C CYS A 319 4.43 -19.04 -12.80
#